data_AF-A0A7V6ZPC7-F1
#
_entry.id   AF-A0A7V6ZPC7-F1
#
_cell.length_a   1.000
_cell.length_b   1.000
_cell.length_c   1.000
_cell.angle_alpha   90.00
_cell.angle_beta   90.00
_cell.angle_gamma   90.00
#
_symmetry.space_group_name_H-M   'P 1'
#
loop_
_entity.id
_entity.type
_entity.pdbx_description
1 polymer ?
#
loop_
_entity_poly.entity_id
_entity_poly.type
_entity_poly.pdbx_seq_one_letter_code
_entity_poly.pdbx_strand_id
1 'polypeptide(L)'
;MPRSWVAIDKMKYKKDSLSFTFAILGLIANLVYFFSLYKNNNNFFYTLLMGISVIYNLVFMLVVFLAAEEVKAYRRNYSYVLFAISLIQIVRIFIYPRLALEAEVISEGVHRNLVIWLIVSGVFLLLSAVKSFWSSTVLKLYLEGKIKFPETDEV
;
A
#
# COMPACT_ATOMS: atom_id res chain seq x y z
N MET A 1 -8.46 17.61 -1.41
CA MET A 1 -8.41 18.27 -2.73
C MET A 1 -9.84 18.59 -3.17
N PRO A 2 -10.19 19.87 -3.39
CA PRO A 2 -11.47 20.22 -3.98
C PRO A 2 -11.54 19.65 -5.41
N ARG A 3 -12.63 18.94 -5.73
CA ARG A 3 -12.90 18.40 -7.07
C ARG A 3 -14.06 19.17 -7.68
N SER A 4 -14.00 19.43 -8.98
CA SER A 4 -15.14 19.99 -9.70
C SER A 4 -16.29 18.98 -9.79
N TRP A 5 -17.51 19.47 -9.96
CA TRP A 5 -18.73 18.67 -10.10
C TRP A 5 -18.63 17.61 -11.20
N VAL A 6 -18.17 18.03 -12.38
CA VAL A 6 -17.92 17.15 -13.53
C VAL A 6 -16.92 16.05 -13.18
N ALA A 7 -15.90 16.37 -12.37
CA ALA A 7 -14.91 15.36 -11.96
C ALA A 7 -15.51 14.33 -11.00
N ILE A 8 -16.44 14.72 -10.13
CA ILE A 8 -17.14 13.79 -9.21
C ILE A 8 -18.08 12.88 -10.00
N ASP A 9 -18.85 13.42 -10.95
CA ASP A 9 -19.77 12.60 -11.76
C ASP A 9 -19.01 11.60 -12.66
N LYS A 10 -17.87 12.01 -13.22
CA LYS A 10 -16.98 11.10 -13.99
C LYS A 10 -16.49 9.89 -13.19
N MET A 11 -16.47 9.94 -11.86
CA MET A 11 -16.02 8.82 -11.02
C MET A 11 -16.94 7.59 -11.12
N LYS A 12 -18.19 7.76 -11.55
CA LYS A 12 -19.10 6.62 -11.81
C LYS A 12 -18.60 5.71 -12.93
N TYR A 13 -17.89 6.29 -13.90
CA TYR A 13 -17.46 5.61 -15.12
C TYR A 13 -15.95 5.37 -15.16
N LYS A 14 -15.17 6.23 -14.48
CA LYS A 14 -13.71 6.16 -14.47
C LYS A 14 -13.20 5.49 -13.20
N LYS A 15 -12.38 4.44 -13.38
CA LYS A 15 -11.69 3.75 -12.28
C LYS A 15 -10.60 4.60 -11.63
N ASP A 16 -10.29 4.29 -10.39
CA ASP A 16 -9.35 5.06 -9.59
C ASP A 16 -7.87 4.70 -9.84
N SER A 17 -7.33 5.14 -10.97
CA SER A 17 -5.96 4.76 -11.41
C SER A 17 -4.87 5.16 -10.41
N LEU A 18 -4.98 6.32 -9.78
CA LEU A 18 -3.90 6.85 -8.93
C LEU A 18 -3.76 6.07 -7.61
N SER A 19 -4.88 5.60 -7.01
CA SER A 19 -4.80 4.78 -5.79
C SER A 19 -4.17 3.43 -6.11
N PHE A 20 -4.59 2.85 -7.23
CA PHE A 20 -4.03 1.63 -7.77
C PHE A 20 -2.53 1.75 -8.01
N THR A 21 -2.08 2.79 -8.72
CA THR A 21 -0.65 3.01 -9.00
C THR A 21 0.17 3.08 -7.73
N PHE A 22 -0.28 3.80 -6.69
CA PHE A 22 0.43 3.84 -5.42
C PHE A 22 0.48 2.48 -4.73
N ALA A 23 -0.60 1.69 -4.76
CA ALA A 23 -0.57 0.34 -4.19
C ALA A 23 0.43 -0.56 -4.92
N ILE A 24 0.48 -0.48 -6.26
CA ILE A 24 1.43 -1.25 -7.09
C ILE A 24 2.88 -0.79 -6.86
N LEU A 25 3.14 0.52 -6.76
CA LEU A 25 4.48 1.03 -6.43
C LEU A 25 4.93 0.55 -5.05
N GLY A 26 4.03 0.55 -4.07
CA GLY A 26 4.29 0.00 -2.73
C GLY A 26 4.60 -1.50 -2.76
N LEU A 27 3.90 -2.26 -3.61
CA LEU A 27 4.14 -3.69 -3.84
C LEU A 27 5.49 -3.95 -4.50
N ILE A 28 5.84 -3.18 -5.54
CA ILE A 28 7.14 -3.29 -6.23
C ILE A 28 8.30 -2.96 -5.27
N ALA A 29 8.16 -1.91 -4.44
CA ALA A 29 9.15 -1.61 -3.42
C ALA A 29 9.33 -2.77 -2.42
N ASN A 30 8.24 -3.43 -2.02
CA ASN A 30 8.31 -4.64 -1.18
C ASN A 30 9.00 -5.81 -1.89
N LEU A 31 8.79 -5.99 -3.19
CA LEU A 31 9.51 -6.99 -3.99
C LEU A 31 11.02 -6.72 -4.00
N VAL A 32 11.43 -5.47 -4.20
CA VAL A 32 12.86 -5.11 -4.17
C VAL A 32 13.47 -5.37 -2.79
N TYR A 33 12.75 -5.01 -1.71
CA TYR A 33 13.14 -5.37 -0.33
C TYR A 33 13.31 -6.88 -0.18
N PHE A 34 12.33 -7.66 -0.63
CA PHE A 34 12.34 -9.12 -0.55
C PHE A 34 13.56 -9.69 -1.27
N PHE A 35 13.74 -9.39 -2.56
CA PHE A 35 14.90 -9.87 -3.33
C PHE A 35 16.24 -9.47 -2.69
N SER A 36 16.34 -8.24 -2.18
CA SER A 36 17.55 -7.77 -1.51
C SER A 36 17.83 -8.54 -0.22
N LEU A 37 16.80 -8.88 0.56
CA LEU A 37 16.93 -9.66 1.78
C LEU A 37 17.46 -11.07 1.49
N TYR A 38 16.86 -11.79 0.53
CA TYR A 38 17.28 -13.16 0.20
C TYR A 38 18.67 -13.23 -0.42
N LYS A 39 19.01 -12.26 -1.28
CA LYS A 39 20.34 -12.20 -1.90
C LYS A 39 21.46 -12.10 -0.88
N ASN A 40 21.23 -11.40 0.24
CA ASN A 40 22.26 -11.10 1.23
C ASN A 40 22.18 -11.98 2.50
N ASN A 41 21.44 -13.09 2.46
CA ASN A 41 21.10 -13.83 3.67
C ASN A 41 22.20 -14.80 4.20
N ASN A 42 23.31 -15.06 3.50
CA ASN A 42 24.43 -15.90 4.00
C ASN A 42 24.03 -17.15 4.81
N ASN A 43 22.97 -17.84 4.38
CA ASN A 43 22.35 -18.98 5.06
C ASN A 43 21.85 -18.80 6.51
N PHE A 44 21.78 -17.58 7.04
CA PHE A 44 21.31 -17.34 8.41
C PHE A 44 19.84 -17.73 8.62
N PHE A 45 18.98 -17.39 7.65
CA PHE A 45 17.59 -17.77 7.76
C PHE A 45 17.28 -19.22 7.27
N TYR A 46 18.21 -20.20 7.25
CA TYR A 46 17.81 -21.62 7.03
C TYR A 46 17.10 -22.25 8.25
N THR A 47 16.35 -21.42 8.96
CA THR A 47 15.57 -21.70 10.15
C THR A 47 14.09 -21.49 9.80
N LEU A 48 13.19 -22.10 10.57
CA LEU A 48 11.72 -22.00 10.43
C LEU A 48 11.21 -20.55 10.21
N LEU A 49 11.93 -19.56 10.76
CA LEU A 49 11.70 -18.12 10.58
C LEU A 49 11.72 -17.64 9.12
N MET A 50 12.55 -18.21 8.23
CA MET A 50 12.52 -17.84 6.80
C MET A 50 11.29 -18.37 6.11
N GLY A 51 10.91 -19.62 6.36
CA GLY A 51 9.71 -20.20 5.76
C GLY A 51 8.49 -19.32 6.07
N ILE A 52 8.38 -18.87 7.33
CA ILE A 52 7.35 -17.93 7.76
C ILE A 52 7.47 -16.59 7.02
N SER A 53 8.69 -16.04 6.86
CA SER A 53 8.91 -14.79 6.13
C SER A 53 8.56 -14.88 4.64
N VAL A 54 8.88 -16.00 3.97
CA VAL A 54 8.50 -16.24 2.56
C VAL A 54 6.98 -16.29 2.45
N ILE A 55 6.33 -17.14 3.25
CA ILE A 55 4.87 -17.31 3.22
C ILE A 55 4.17 -15.97 3.52
N TYR A 56 4.65 -15.25 4.54
CA TYR A 56 4.14 -13.92 4.86
C TYR A 56 4.24 -12.98 3.65
N ASN A 57 5.38 -12.94 2.96
CA ASN A 57 5.54 -12.05 1.80
C ASN A 57 4.64 -12.46 0.63
N LEU A 58 4.42 -13.75 0.39
CA LEU A 58 3.48 -14.22 -0.62
C LEU A 58 2.05 -13.78 -0.30
N VAL A 59 1.60 -14.01 0.94
CA VAL A 59 0.28 -13.58 1.42
C VAL A 59 0.16 -12.06 1.35
N PHE A 60 1.18 -11.33 1.79
CA PHE A 60 1.23 -9.87 1.71
C PHE A 60 1.04 -9.39 0.27
N MET A 61 1.76 -9.96 -0.69
CA MET A 61 1.65 -9.54 -2.09
C MET A 61 0.27 -9.82 -2.66
N LEU A 62 -0.32 -10.98 -2.35
CA LEU A 62 -1.68 -11.32 -2.77
C LEU A 62 -2.71 -10.36 -2.17
N VAL A 63 -2.62 -10.06 -0.87
CA VAL A 63 -3.56 -9.16 -0.20
C VAL A 63 -3.41 -7.74 -0.71
N VAL A 64 -2.19 -7.23 -0.89
CA VAL A 64 -1.95 -5.89 -1.45
C VAL A 64 -2.43 -5.80 -2.89
N PHE A 65 -2.20 -6.83 -3.71
CA PHE A 65 -2.68 -6.87 -5.10
C PHE A 65 -4.22 -6.88 -5.16
N LEU A 66 -4.86 -7.73 -4.36
CA LEU A 66 -6.32 -7.76 -4.22
C LEU A 66 -6.86 -6.40 -3.77
N ALA A 67 -6.25 -5.82 -2.74
CA ALA A 67 -6.64 -4.51 -2.24
C ALA A 67 -6.44 -3.42 -3.31
N ALA A 68 -5.39 -3.49 -4.13
CA ALA A 68 -5.14 -2.57 -5.23
C ALA A 68 -6.28 -2.58 -6.27
N GLU A 69 -6.74 -3.76 -6.69
CA GLU A 69 -7.86 -3.87 -7.64
C GLU A 69 -9.20 -3.41 -7.02
N GLU A 70 -9.40 -3.62 -5.73
CA GLU A 70 -10.65 -3.21 -5.07
C GLU A 70 -10.70 -1.69 -4.77
N VAL A 71 -9.56 -1.07 -4.44
CA VAL A 71 -9.51 0.39 -4.28
C VAL A 71 -9.68 1.13 -5.61
N LYS A 72 -9.27 0.50 -6.73
CA LYS A 72 -9.52 0.98 -8.10
C LYS A 72 -11.02 1.00 -8.43
N ALA A 73 -11.80 0.13 -7.80
CA ALA A 73 -13.26 0.08 -7.89
C ALA A 73 -13.97 0.90 -6.79
N TYR A 74 -13.25 1.79 -6.08
CA TYR A 74 -13.77 2.64 -5.00
C TYR A 74 -14.34 1.88 -3.78
N ARG A 75 -13.95 0.61 -3.56
CA ARG A 75 -14.38 -0.13 -2.35
C ARG A 75 -13.61 0.34 -1.11
N ARG A 76 -14.30 1.08 -0.24
CA ARG A 76 -13.73 1.69 0.97
C ARG A 76 -13.16 0.69 1.98
N ASN A 77 -13.71 -0.52 2.07
CA ASN A 77 -13.24 -1.53 3.02
C ASN A 77 -11.75 -1.88 2.79
N TYR A 78 -11.31 -1.89 1.53
CA TYR A 78 -9.93 -2.19 1.18
C TYR A 78 -8.97 -1.02 1.43
N SER A 79 -9.48 0.20 1.60
CA SER A 79 -8.65 1.31 2.11
C SER A 79 -8.18 1.04 3.54
N TYR A 80 -9.03 0.45 4.40
CA TYR A 80 -8.61 0.05 5.75
C TYR A 80 -7.61 -1.11 5.73
N VAL A 81 -7.77 -2.04 4.79
CA VAL A 81 -6.79 -3.13 4.57
C VAL A 81 -5.44 -2.56 4.21
N LEU A 82 -5.36 -1.66 3.22
CA LEU A 82 -4.09 -1.01 2.84
C LEU A 82 -3.49 -0.18 3.99
N PHE A 83 -4.33 0.49 4.78
CA PHE A 83 -3.88 1.22 5.96
C PHE A 83 -3.25 0.28 6.99
N ALA A 84 -3.93 -0.81 7.36
CA ALA A 84 -3.40 -1.81 8.29
C ALA A 84 -2.08 -2.42 7.78
N ILE A 85 -2.01 -2.74 6.49
CA ILE A 85 -0.79 -3.26 5.87
C ILE A 85 0.35 -2.25 5.92
N SER A 86 0.06 -0.96 5.68
CA SER A 86 1.08 0.10 5.78
C SER A 86 1.66 0.21 7.20
N LEU A 87 0.83 0.03 8.24
CA LEU A 87 1.28 -0.02 9.62
C LEU A 87 2.16 -1.25 9.88
N ILE A 88 1.77 -2.41 9.35
CA ILE A 88 2.59 -3.62 9.47
C ILE A 88 3.96 -3.42 8.80
N GLN A 89 4.04 -2.72 7.66
CA GLN A 89 5.33 -2.41 7.04
C GLN A 89 6.21 -1.53 7.93
N ILE A 90 5.64 -0.56 8.66
CA ILE A 90 6.38 0.25 9.64
C ILE A 90 6.92 -0.63 10.76
N VAL A 91 6.10 -1.55 11.29
CA VAL A 91 6.55 -2.50 12.33
C VAL A 91 7.67 -3.41 11.81
N ARG A 92 7.60 -3.88 10.56
CA ARG A 92 8.61 -4.78 9.97
C ARG A 92 10.00 -4.16 9.87
N ILE A 93 10.12 -2.83 9.82
CA ILE A 93 11.41 -2.12 9.85
C ILE A 93 12.23 -2.52 11.09
N PHE A 94 11.57 -2.75 12.22
CA PHE A 94 12.22 -3.04 13.50
C PHE A 94 12.49 -4.53 13.74
N ILE A 95 11.93 -5.43 12.92
CA ILE A 95 12.03 -6.88 13.13
C ILE A 95 13.15 -7.45 12.26
N TYR A 96 12.89 -7.65 10.96
CA TYR A 96 13.80 -8.43 10.11
C TYR A 96 15.14 -7.74 9.83
N PRO A 97 15.20 -6.45 9.44
CA PRO A 97 16.48 -5.79 9.20
C PRO A 97 17.35 -5.74 10.46
N ARG A 98 16.73 -5.52 11.63
CA ARG A 98 17.44 -5.42 12.91
C ARG A 98 17.99 -6.78 13.37
N LEU A 99 17.15 -7.82 13.34
CA LEU A 99 17.58 -9.18 13.69
C LEU A 99 18.71 -9.68 12.79
N ALA A 100 18.67 -9.36 11.50
CA ALA A 100 19.74 -9.72 10.57
C ALA A 100 21.06 -9.00 10.85
N LEU A 101 21.01 -7.75 11.32
CA LEU A 101 22.18 -6.95 11.68
C LEU A 101 22.79 -7.41 13.00
N GLU A 102 21.96 -7.65 14.03
CA GLU A 102 22.40 -8.15 15.34
C GLU A 102 23.06 -9.53 15.24
N ALA A 103 22.70 -10.31 14.23
CA ALA A 103 23.31 -11.61 13.96
C ALA A 103 24.57 -11.55 13.06
N GLU A 104 25.04 -10.35 12.70
CA GLU A 104 26.24 -10.12 11.86
C GLU A 104 26.17 -10.78 10.46
N VAL A 105 24.97 -10.99 9.95
CA VAL A 105 24.72 -11.69 8.67
C VAL A 105 24.77 -10.72 7.50
N ILE A 106 24.30 -9.49 7.75
CA ILE A 106 24.21 -8.43 6.76
C ILE A 106 25.10 -7.27 7.16
N SER A 107 25.72 -6.63 6.18
CA SER A 107 26.48 -5.39 6.42
C SER A 107 25.53 -4.21 6.71
N GLU A 108 26.04 -3.18 7.37
CA GLU A 108 25.29 -1.95 7.67
C GLU A 108 24.72 -1.29 6.40
N GLY A 109 25.47 -1.33 5.29
CA GLY A 109 25.02 -0.81 4.00
C GLY A 109 23.79 -1.55 3.47
N VAL A 110 23.75 -2.87 3.61
CA VAL A 110 22.59 -3.70 3.23
C VAL A 110 21.42 -3.43 4.17
N HIS A 111 21.65 -3.36 5.48
CA HIS A 111 20.62 -3.02 6.46
C HIS A 111 19.93 -1.71 6.12
N ARG A 112 20.69 -0.64 5.85
CA ARG A 112 20.15 0.67 5.47
C ARG A 112 19.30 0.59 4.20
N ASN A 113 19.77 -0.13 3.18
CA ASN A 113 19.00 -0.31 1.94
C ASN A 113 17.68 -1.03 2.18
N LEU A 114 17.67 -2.09 3.00
CA LEU A 114 16.45 -2.83 3.35
C LEU A 114 15.42 -1.94 4.06
N VAL A 115 15.88 -1.12 5.01
CA VAL A 115 15.04 -0.17 5.73
C VAL A 115 14.43 0.85 4.78
N ILE A 116 15.22 1.43 3.87
CA ILE A 116 14.73 2.40 2.87
C ILE A 116 13.60 1.79 2.02
N TRP A 117 13.78 0.58 1.50
CA TRP A 117 12.75 -0.06 0.67
C TRP A 117 11.46 -0.37 1.43
N LEU A 118 11.55 -0.76 2.71
CA LEU A 118 10.38 -0.93 3.56
C LEU A 118 9.65 0.39 3.82
N ILE A 119 10.38 1.47 4.08
CA ILE A 119 9.80 2.82 4.26
C ILE A 119 9.08 3.24 2.98
N VAL A 120 9.74 3.12 1.83
CA VAL A 120 9.15 3.45 0.52
C VAL A 120 7.87 2.64 0.28
N SER A 121 7.90 1.33 0.54
CA SER A 121 6.72 0.48 0.44
C SER A 121 5.58 0.96 1.35
N GLY A 122 5.86 1.18 2.64
CA GLY A 122 4.88 1.63 3.61
C GLY A 122 4.26 2.99 3.27
N VAL A 123 5.07 3.96 2.84
CA VAL A 123 4.61 5.29 2.42
C VAL A 123 3.67 5.20 1.22
N PHE A 124 4.03 4.44 0.18
CA PHE A 124 3.16 4.30 -0.99
C PHE A 124 1.83 3.60 -0.67
N LEU A 125 1.86 2.58 0.19
CA LEU A 125 0.62 1.91 0.64
C LEU A 125 -0.26 2.83 1.47
N LEU A 126 0.35 3.64 2.35
CA LEU A 126 -0.38 4.64 3.13
C LEU A 126 -1.01 5.72 2.25
N LEU A 127 -0.26 6.25 1.27
CA LEU A 127 -0.78 7.21 0.30
C LEU A 127 -1.94 6.63 -0.51
N SER A 128 -1.83 5.36 -0.93
CA SER A 128 -2.91 4.64 -1.60
C SER A 128 -4.15 4.54 -0.70
N ALA A 129 -3.99 4.14 0.56
CA ALA A 129 -5.06 4.01 1.54
C ALA A 129 -5.81 5.34 1.76
N VAL A 130 -5.08 6.42 2.07
CA VAL A 130 -5.65 7.75 2.35
C VAL A 130 -6.41 8.28 1.13
N LYS A 131 -5.79 8.19 -0.05
CA LYS A 131 -6.37 8.73 -1.28
C LYS A 131 -7.59 7.92 -1.73
N SER A 132 -7.55 6.60 -1.59
CA SER A 132 -8.70 5.72 -1.85
C SER A 132 -9.85 6.00 -0.90
N PHE A 133 -9.56 6.19 0.40
CA PHE A 133 -10.56 6.52 1.40
C PHE A 133 -11.28 7.84 1.11
N TRP A 134 -10.53 8.87 0.73
CA TRP A 134 -11.12 10.15 0.33
C TRP A 134 -12.01 10.00 -0.91
N SER A 135 -11.48 9.34 -1.96
CA SER A 135 -12.18 9.21 -3.24
C SER A 135 -13.45 8.38 -3.10
N SER A 136 -13.42 7.27 -2.36
CA SER A 136 -14.60 6.45 -2.07
C SER A 136 -15.64 7.20 -1.21
N THR A 137 -15.19 8.01 -0.25
CA THR A 137 -16.10 8.82 0.59
C THR A 137 -16.82 9.88 -0.22
N VAL A 138 -16.12 10.60 -1.10
CA VAL A 138 -16.73 11.60 -1.99
C VAL A 138 -17.77 10.95 -2.90
N LEU A 139 -17.45 9.80 -3.51
CA LEU A 139 -18.38 9.08 -4.37
C LEU A 139 -19.62 8.61 -3.59
N LYS A 140 -19.42 8.06 -2.38
CA LYS A 140 -20.53 7.60 -1.54
C LYS A 140 -21.46 8.75 -1.16
N LEU A 141 -20.92 9.88 -0.70
CA LEU A 141 -21.73 11.06 -0.34
C LEU A 141 -22.47 11.65 -1.54
N TYR A 142 -21.87 11.59 -2.72
CA TYR A 142 -22.50 12.02 -3.96
C TYR A 142 -23.66 11.10 -4.37
N LEU A 143 -23.48 9.77 -4.29
CA LEU A 143 -24.54 8.80 -4.58
C LEU A 143 -25.69 8.83 -3.55
N GLU A 144 -25.41 9.20 -2.31
CA GLU A 144 -26.42 9.41 -1.26
C GLU A 144 -27.18 10.74 -1.41
N GLY A 145 -26.86 11.57 -2.41
CA GLY A 145 -27.50 12.87 -2.63
C GLY A 145 -27.18 13.93 -1.58
N LYS A 146 -26.21 13.67 -0.68
CA LYS A 146 -25.74 14.61 0.34
C LYS A 146 -24.88 15.72 -0.25
N ILE A 147 -24.28 15.47 -1.41
CA ILE A 147 -23.62 16.49 -2.22
C ILE A 147 -24.60 16.86 -3.33
N LYS A 148 -25.38 17.93 -3.11
CA LYS A 148 -26.34 18.43 -4.09
C LYS A 148 -25.62 19.25 -5.16
N PHE A 149 -26.06 19.10 -6.40
CA PHE A 149 -25.72 20.06 -7.44
C PHE A 149 -26.24 21.44 -7.02
N PRO A 150 -25.56 22.54 -7.35
CA PRO A 150 -26.25 23.82 -7.40
C PRO A 150 -27.46 23.61 -8.32
N GLU A 151 -28.65 24.00 -7.86
CA GLU A 151 -29.80 24.11 -8.75
C GLU A 151 -29.34 24.96 -9.93
N THR A 152 -29.56 24.47 -11.14
CA THR A 152 -29.28 25.22 -12.36
C THR A 152 -30.22 26.41 -12.37
N ASP A 153 -29.88 27.46 -11.64
CA ASP A 153 -30.47 28.78 -11.81
C ASP A 153 -30.07 29.25 -13.21
N GLU A 154 -31.05 29.18 -14.10
CA GLU A 154 -31.30 30.04 -15.25
C GLU A 154 -30.07 30.54 -16.04
N VAL A 155 -29.80 29.87 -17.16
CA VAL A 155 -29.32 30.51 -18.40
C VAL A 155 -30.08 29.93 -19.58
#